data_AF-A0A7V8YF20-F1
#
_entry.id   AF-A0A7V8YF20-F1
#
_cell.length_a   1.000
_cell.length_b   1.000
_cell.length_c   1.000
_cell.angle_alpha   90.00
_cell.angle_beta   90.00
_cell.angle_gamma   90.00
#
_symmetry.space_group_name_H-M   'P 1'
#
loop_
_entity.id
_entity.type
_entity.pdbx_description
1 polymer ?
#
loop_
_entity_poly.entity_id
_entity_poly.type
_entity_poly.pdbx_seq_one_letter_code
_entity_poly.pdbx_strand_id
1 'polypeptide(L)' 'MDGNPSRVALGRLLTTHRTNAGWTQRRLASEAFIDRSYVAHAESGRAMPGRHSGSPPTNSSAPQGS' A
#
# COMPACT_ATOMS: atom_id res chain seq x y z
N MET A 1 16.20 -15.03 -6.26
CA MET A 1 15.13 -14.09 -5.86
C MET A 1 15.59 -13.52 -4.54
N ASP A 2 16.32 -12.41 -4.56
CA ASP A 2 17.03 -11.96 -3.36
C ASP A 2 16.22 -10.83 -2.72
N GLY A 3 15.00 -11.18 -2.32
CA GLY A 3 14.15 -10.29 -1.54
C GLY A 3 14.68 -10.22 -0.11
N ASN A 4 14.80 -9.02 0.44
CA ASN A 4 15.22 -8.84 1.83
C ASN A 4 14.34 -9.72 2.75
N PRO A 5 14.93 -10.66 3.53
CA PRO A 5 14.18 -11.67 4.27
C PRO A 5 13.20 -11.04 5.28
N SER A 6 13.55 -9.88 5.86
CA SER A 6 12.67 -9.14 6.76
C SER A 6 11.41 -8.61 6.05
N ARG A 7 11.53 -8.14 4.81
CA ARG A 7 10.38 -7.66 4.01
C ARG A 7 9.46 -8.80 3.60
N VAL A 8 10.05 -9.94 3.24
CA VAL A 8 9.28 -11.15 2.91
C VAL A 8 8.54 -11.66 4.15
N ALA A 9 9.17 -11.65 5.32
CA ALA A 9 8.52 -12.03 6.58
C ALA A 9 7.35 -11.09 6.93
N LEU A 10 7.55 -9.77 6.79
CA LEU A 10 6.47 -8.79 6.98
C LEU A 10 5.31 -9.02 6.00
N GLY A 11 5.61 -9.23 4.70
CA GLY A 11 4.59 -9.49 3.69
C GLY A 11 3.75 -10.74 3.99
N ARG A 12 4.39 -11.80 4.50
CA ARG A 12 3.69 -13.00 5.01
C ARG A 12 2.79 -12.69 6.20
N LEU A 13 3.26 -11.90 7.17
CA LEU A 13 2.44 -11.48 8.32
C LEU A 13 1.21 -10.68 7.89
N LEU A 14 1.37 -9.74 6.95
CA LEU A 14 0.26 -8.97 6.39
C LEU A 14 -0.75 -9.88 5.69
N THR A 15 -0.26 -10.85 4.90
CA THR A 15 -1.10 -11.83 4.21
C THR A 15 -1.92 -12.63 5.23
N THR A 16 -1.28 -13.18 6.26
CA THR A 16 -1.93 -13.96 7.32
C THR A 16 -2.99 -13.14 8.04
N HIS A 17 -2.68 -11.90 8.41
CA HIS A 17 -3.63 -11.04 9.11
C HIS A 17 -4.86 -10.74 8.24
N ARG A 18 -4.64 -10.42 6.95
CA ARG A 18 -5.73 -10.18 5.99
C ARG A 18 -6.60 -11.43 5.81
N THR A 19 -6.01 -12.62 5.66
CA THR A 19 -6.77 -13.86 5.47
C THR A 19 -7.54 -14.26 6.73
N ASN A 20 -6.96 -14.05 7.92
CA ASN A 20 -7.66 -14.32 9.19
C ASN A 20 -8.85 -13.39 9.39
N ALA A 21 -8.80 -12.17 8.87
CA ALA A 21 -9.94 -11.25 8.83
C ALA A 21 -11.00 -11.62 7.75
N GLY A 22 -10.76 -12.66 6.94
CA GLY A 22 -11.63 -13.04 5.83
C GLY A 22 -11.60 -12.04 4.67
N TRP A 23 -10.56 -11.22 4.58
CA TRP A 23 -10.47 -10.15 3.58
C TRP A 23 -9.72 -10.62 2.33
N THR A 24 -10.19 -10.19 1.17
CA THR A 24 -9.43 -10.30 -0.10
C THR A 24 -8.49 -9.11 -0.24
N GLN A 25 -7.44 -9.23 -1.06
CA GLN A 25 -6.57 -8.09 -1.38
C GLN A 25 -7.37 -6.91 -1.94
N ARG A 26 -8.38 -7.19 -2.78
CA ARG A 26 -9.28 -6.17 -3.35
C ARG A 26 -10.07 -5.44 -2.27
N ARG A 27 -10.59 -6.17 -1.28
CA ARG A 27 -11.32 -5.57 -0.16
C ARG A 27 -10.41 -4.68 0.67
N LEU A 28 -9.23 -5.19 1.07
CA LEU A 28 -8.25 -4.40 1.82
C LEU A 28 -7.86 -3.11 1.07
N ALA A 29 -7.60 -3.23 -0.24
CA ALA A 29 -7.28 -2.09 -1.09
C ALA A 29 -8.40 -1.03 -1.10
N SER A 30 -9.65 -1.48 -1.22
CA SER A 30 -10.83 -0.61 -1.19
C SER A 30 -11.01 0.10 0.15
N GLU A 31 -10.89 -0.62 1.27
CA GLU A 31 -11.06 -0.07 2.62
C GLU A 31 -9.94 0.91 3.00
N ALA A 32 -8.71 0.65 2.53
CA ALA A 32 -7.55 1.49 2.80
C ALA A 32 -7.32 2.59 1.75
N PHE A 33 -8.18 2.71 0.74
CA PHE A 33 -8.04 3.67 -0.37
C PHE A 33 -6.66 3.60 -1.06
N ILE A 34 -6.16 2.38 -1.27
CA ILE A 34 -4.88 2.11 -1.94
C ILE A 34 -5.07 1.20 -3.15
N ASP A 35 -4.08 1.14 -4.03
CA ASP A 35 -4.12 0.24 -5.18
C ASP A 35 -3.96 -1.23 -4.76
N ARG A 36 -4.69 -2.12 -5.45
CA ARG A 36 -4.64 -3.57 -5.18
C ARG A 36 -3.27 -4.17 -5.51
N SER A 37 -2.56 -3.64 -6.49
CA SER A 37 -1.19 -4.07 -6.83
C SER A 37 -0.20 -3.62 -5.76
N TYR A 38 -0.43 -2.47 -5.11
CA TYR A 38 0.35 -2.06 -3.94
C TYR A 38 0.22 -3.07 -2.79
N VAL A 39 -1.00 -3.54 -2.50
CA VAL A 39 -1.21 -4.62 -1.50
C VAL A 39 -0.42 -5.88 -1.89
N ALA A 40 -0.50 -6.31 -3.15
CA ALA A 40 0.24 -7.49 -3.61
C ALA A 40 1.77 -7.30 -3.53
N HIS A 41 2.28 -6.10 -3.82
CA HIS A 41 3.70 -5.78 -3.67
C HIS A 41 4.12 -5.74 -2.19
N ALA A 42 3.28 -5.24 -1.30
CA ALA A 42 3.55 -5.27 0.14
C ALA A 42 3.55 -6.71 0.69
N GLU A 43 2.57 -7.52 0.31
CA GLU A 43 2.48 -8.93 0.73
C GLU A 43 3.61 -9.81 0.19
N SER A 44 4.17 -9.47 -0.96
CA SER A 44 5.34 -10.15 -1.53
C SER A 44 6.69 -9.58 -1.06
N GLY A 45 6.69 -8.53 -0.24
CA GLY A 45 7.90 -7.84 0.22
C GLY A 45 8.61 -6.99 -0.85
N ARG A 46 7.98 -6.78 -2.01
CA ARG A 46 8.46 -5.89 -3.09
C ARG A 46 8.27 -4.41 -2.75
N ALA A 47 7.23 -4.08 -1.97
CA ALA A 47 6.99 -2.73 -1.46
C ALA A 47 7.00 -2.72 0.06
N MET A 48 7.54 -1.64 0.65
CA MET A 48 7.46 -1.40 2.09
C MET A 48 6.28 -0.46 2.36
N PRO A 49 5.34 -0.82 3.26
CA PRO A 49 4.36 0.12 3.78
C PRO A 49 5.09 1.32 4.41
N GLY A 50 4.96 2.48 3.80
CA GLY A 50 5.59 3.72 4.27
C GLY A 50 4.60 4.56 5.06
N ARG A 51 5.10 5.31 6.04
CA ARG A 51 4.32 6.39 6.66
C ARG A 51 4.30 7.52 5.64
N HIS A 52 3.13 7.85 5.12
CA HIS A 52 2.90 9.09 4.37
C HIS A 52 3.13 10.24 5.37
N SER A 53 4.32 10.83 5.34
CA SER A 53 4.54 12.16 5.90
C SER A 53 3.68 13.09 5.08
N GLY A 54 2.53 13.49 5.64
CA GLY A 54 1.57 14.35 4.95
C GLY A 54 2.24 15.56 4.35
N SER A 55 2.26 15.62 3.02
CA SER A 55 2.18 16.88 2.29
C SER A 55 0.79 16.86 1.67
N PRO A 56 -0.08 17.84 1.97
CA PRO A 56 -1.36 17.92 1.28
C PRO A 56 -1.09 18.05 -0.22
N PRO A 57 -1.94 17.49 -1.11
CA PRO A 57 -1.85 17.80 -2.52
C PRO A 57 -2.09 19.30 -2.67
N THR A 58 -1.03 20.07 -2.91
CA THR A 58 -1.16 21.49 -3.30
C THR A 58 -1.78 21.51 -4.69
N ASN A 59 -3.10 21.53 -4.74
CA ASN A 59 -3.85 21.79 -5.96
C ASN A 59 -3.70 23.28 -6.27
N SER A 60 -2.52 23.69 -6.74
CA SER A 60 -2.27 25.05 -7.25
C SER A 60 -2.71 25.10 -8.71
N SER A 61 -4.02 25.00 -8.94
CA SER A 61 -4.61 25.54 -10.17
C SER A 61 -4.73 27.05 -10.00
N ALA A 62 -3.66 27.78 -10.34
CA ALA A 62 -3.78 29.22 -10.52
C ALA A 62 -4.54 29.47 -11.83
N PRO A 63 -5.65 30.24 -11.85
CA PRO A 63 -6.24 30.69 -13.09
C PRO A 63 -5.26 31.64 -13.79
N GLN A 64 -4.92 31.34 -15.04
CA GLN A 64 -4.25 32.31 -15.91
C GLN A 64 -5.25 33.44 -16.17
N GLY A 65 -4.99 34.60 -15.60
CA GLY A 65 -5.72 35.83 -15.86
C GLY A 65 -5.33 36.40 -17.23
N SER A 66 -6.36 36.86 -17.95
CA SER A 66 -6.34 37.45 -19.29
C SER A 66 -5.61 38.77 -19.40
#